data_AF-A0A0N4U438-F1
#
_entry.id   AF-A0A0N4U438-F1
#
_cell.length_a   1.000
_cell.length_b   1.000
_cell.length_c   1.000
_cell.angle_alpha   90.00
_cell.angle_beta   90.00
_cell.angle_gamma   90.00
#
_symmetry.space_group_name_H-M   'P 1'
#
loop_
_entity.id
_entity.type
_entity.pdbx_description
1 polymer ?
#
loop_
_entity_poly.entity_id
_entity_poly.type
_entity_poly.pdbx_seq_one_letter_code
_entity_poly.pdbx_strand_id
1 'polypeptide(L)'
;MAEAVFLQLLKEKNIRNQWKVDSAGVIDYHSGKAPDKRTMEVLIKHGIKDYEHRARRVTVDDFNNFDYIFGMDKDNVNDLKKCRPKHGHSKAKILLLGSYDPKGQEIVEDPYYESGLNAFERTYEHYLATELEWPTGALVAQGAHAATACIWKFKDDPEVIEYMNNIDSLAKVVLQVSNEAEIKELSKIFHNENIDHYVWIEDGMSVCLATKPLVKKKIHSYVKHLQLYKIP
;
A
#
# COMPACT_ATOMS: atom_id res chain seq x y z
N MET A 1 8.91 -4.04 12.15
CA MET A 1 7.91 -4.11 11.06
C MET A 1 8.44 -3.52 9.77
N ALA A 2 8.90 -2.26 9.74
CA ALA A 2 9.49 -1.62 8.54
C ALA A 2 10.52 -2.50 7.82
N GLU A 3 11.49 -3.05 8.55
CA GLU A 3 12.50 -3.96 8.01
C GLU A 3 11.89 -5.18 7.31
N ALA A 4 10.90 -5.83 7.93
CA ALA A 4 10.23 -7.01 7.39
C ALA A 4 9.53 -6.69 6.07
N VAL A 5 8.80 -5.57 6.02
CA VAL A 5 8.11 -5.10 4.81
C VAL A 5 9.13 -4.79 3.71
N PHE A 6 10.21 -4.08 4.04
CA PHE A 6 11.24 -3.76 3.07
C PHE A 6 11.94 -5.01 2.51
N LEU A 7 12.28 -5.98 3.37
CA LEU A 7 12.84 -7.28 2.97
C LEU A 7 11.91 -8.03 2.01
N GLN A 8 10.60 -8.01 2.27
CA GLN A 8 9.60 -8.63 1.40
C GLN A 8 9.53 -7.92 0.04
N LEU A 9 9.47 -6.58 0.01
CA LEU A 9 9.48 -5.81 -1.23
C LEU A 9 10.74 -6.06 -2.08
N LEU A 10 11.91 -6.18 -1.44
CA LEU A 10 13.16 -6.52 -2.12
C LEU A 10 13.14 -7.94 -2.70
N LYS A 11 12.50 -8.90 -2.02
CA LYS A 11 12.33 -10.28 -2.46
C LYS A 11 11.41 -10.34 -3.68
N GLU A 12 10.28 -9.66 -3.64
CA GLU A 12 9.33 -9.55 -4.76
C GLU A 12 9.95 -8.90 -6.00
N LYS A 13 10.84 -7.92 -5.80
CA LYS A 13 11.59 -7.28 -6.88
C LYS A 13 12.84 -8.05 -7.33
N ASN A 14 13.13 -9.23 -6.76
CA ASN A 14 14.31 -10.04 -7.06
C ASN A 14 15.67 -9.33 -6.90
N ILE A 15 15.76 -8.38 -5.96
CA ILE A 15 16.99 -7.60 -5.70
C ILE A 15 17.49 -7.72 -4.26
N ARG A 16 16.94 -8.65 -3.47
CA ARG A 16 17.31 -8.86 -2.06
C ARG A 16 18.81 -9.05 -1.82
N ASN A 17 19.51 -9.71 -2.74
CA ASN A 17 20.96 -9.96 -2.65
C ASN A 17 21.82 -8.71 -2.87
N GLN A 18 21.25 -7.62 -3.37
CA GLN A 18 21.95 -6.34 -3.60
C GLN A 18 21.90 -5.41 -2.38
N TRP A 19 21.12 -5.77 -1.36
CA TRP A 19 20.84 -4.92 -0.20
C TRP A 19 21.25 -5.59 1.11
N LYS A 20 21.91 -4.82 1.97
CA LYS A 20 22.07 -5.12 3.39
C LYS A 20 21.00 -4.32 4.15
N VAL A 21 20.14 -5.03 4.86
CA VAL A 21 19.02 -4.46 5.62
C VAL A 21 19.11 -4.93 7.06
N ASP A 22 18.81 -4.03 7.99
CA ASP A 22 18.82 -4.29 9.43
C ASP A 22 17.90 -3.25 10.12
N SER A 23 17.55 -3.49 11.39
CA SER A 23 16.77 -2.58 12.23
C SER A 23 17.39 -2.43 13.61
N ALA A 24 17.35 -1.23 14.18
CA ALA A 24 17.92 -0.97 15.49
C ALA A 24 17.15 0.13 16.22
N GLY A 25 17.05 -0.02 17.54
CA GLY A 25 16.49 0.99 18.43
C GLY A 25 17.52 2.05 18.80
N VAL A 26 17.07 3.29 18.98
CA VAL A 26 17.90 4.38 19.52
C VAL A 26 18.24 4.13 21.01
N ILE A 27 17.26 3.60 21.76
CA ILE A 27 17.36 3.25 23.18
C ILE A 27 17.52 1.74 23.37
N ASP A 28 18.14 1.35 24.48
CA ASP A 28 18.53 -0.05 24.78
C ASP A 28 17.43 -0.88 25.48
N TYR A 29 16.18 -0.41 25.51
CA TYR A 29 15.15 -0.97 26.39
C TYR A 29 14.67 -2.37 26.00
N HIS A 30 14.77 -2.71 24.70
CA HIS A 30 14.29 -3.98 24.15
C HIS A 30 15.39 -4.90 23.64
N SER A 31 16.67 -4.59 23.85
CA SER A 31 17.76 -5.39 23.27
C SER A 31 17.66 -6.88 23.60
N GLY A 32 17.91 -7.71 22.59
CA GLY A 32 17.79 -9.17 22.65
C GLY A 32 16.35 -9.71 22.58
N LYS A 33 15.31 -8.86 22.66
CA LYS A 33 13.91 -9.31 22.56
C LYS A 33 13.52 -9.58 21.10
N ALA A 34 12.62 -10.55 20.91
CA ALA A 34 11.94 -10.76 19.64
C ALA A 34 10.93 -9.62 19.38
N PRO A 35 10.48 -9.43 18.11
CA PRO A 35 9.45 -8.46 17.78
C PRO A 35 8.16 -8.67 18.60
N ASP A 36 7.40 -7.60 18.80
CA ASP A 36 6.08 -7.67 19.45
C ASP A 36 5.20 -8.71 18.73
N LYS A 37 4.47 -9.53 19.49
CA LYS A 37 3.62 -10.59 18.93
C LYS A 37 2.56 -10.04 17.97
N ARG A 38 2.03 -8.84 18.21
CA ARG A 38 1.07 -8.16 17.34
C ARG A 38 1.70 -7.76 16.00
N THR A 39 2.97 -7.34 16.03
CA THR A 39 3.75 -7.13 14.79
C THR A 39 3.87 -8.43 14.00
N MET A 40 4.24 -9.53 14.66
CA MET A 40 4.38 -10.83 13.99
C MET A 40 3.04 -11.33 13.43
N GLU A 41 1.94 -11.13 14.15
CA GLU A 41 0.60 -11.53 13.70
C GLU A 41 0.17 -10.80 12.42
N VAL A 42 0.38 -9.48 12.35
CA VAL A 42 0.12 -8.69 11.13
C VAL A 42 1.03 -9.13 9.98
N LEU A 43 2.33 -9.32 10.22
CA LEU A 43 3.26 -9.80 9.19
C LEU A 43 2.84 -11.16 8.62
N ILE A 44 2.49 -12.11 9.49
CA ILE A 44 2.03 -13.45 9.08
C ILE A 44 0.73 -13.38 8.29
N LYS A 45 -0.21 -12.53 8.73
CA LYS A 45 -1.48 -12.30 8.03
C LYS A 45 -1.25 -11.81 6.61
N HIS A 46 -0.24 -10.98 6.39
CA HIS A 46 0.16 -10.48 5.06
C HIS A 46 1.20 -11.36 4.34
N GLY A 47 1.45 -12.58 4.82
CA GLY A 47 2.28 -13.58 4.13
C GLY A 47 3.78 -13.55 4.44
N ILE A 48 4.25 -12.65 5.31
CA ILE A 48 5.64 -12.58 5.77
C ILE A 48 5.82 -13.51 6.97
N LYS A 49 6.25 -14.74 6.71
CA LYS A 49 6.35 -15.82 7.72
C LYS A 49 7.78 -16.15 8.16
N ASP A 50 8.76 -15.75 7.35
CA ASP A 50 10.19 -16.03 7.51
C ASP A 50 10.96 -14.85 8.14
N TYR A 51 10.25 -13.88 8.72
CA TYR A 51 10.89 -12.74 9.39
C TYR A 51 11.37 -13.11 10.79
N GLU A 52 12.69 -13.04 10.99
CA GLU A 52 13.33 -13.17 12.29
C GLU A 52 14.14 -11.92 12.60
N HIS A 53 14.00 -11.41 13.81
CA HIS A 53 14.73 -10.24 14.27
C HIS A 53 15.00 -10.33 15.77
N ARG A 54 16.08 -9.67 16.20
CA ARG A 54 16.38 -9.44 17.61
C ARG A 54 16.72 -7.97 17.75
N ALA A 55 15.95 -7.29 18.60
CA ALA A 55 16.16 -5.89 18.86
C ALA A 55 17.61 -5.67 19.32
N ARG A 56 18.23 -4.65 18.77
CA ARG A 56 19.58 -4.20 19.12
C ARG A 56 19.60 -2.68 19.14
N ARG A 57 20.60 -2.12 19.79
CA ARG A 57 20.81 -0.68 19.79
C ARG A 57 21.58 -0.22 18.54
N VAL A 58 21.32 1.01 18.10
CA VAL A 58 22.16 1.71 17.12
C VAL A 58 23.57 1.89 17.69
N THR A 59 24.58 1.63 16.87
CA THR A 59 26.00 1.70 17.19
C THR A 59 26.71 2.71 16.29
N VAL A 60 27.94 3.09 16.66
CA VAL A 60 28.78 3.96 15.82
C VAL A 60 29.06 3.29 14.47
N ASP A 61 29.24 1.97 14.44
CA ASP A 61 29.52 1.22 13.21
C ASP A 61 28.35 1.25 12.23
N ASP A 62 27.11 1.41 12.69
CA ASP A 62 25.96 1.53 11.81
C ASP A 62 26.10 2.75 10.87
N PHE A 63 26.61 3.88 11.40
CA PHE A 63 26.84 5.09 10.61
C PHE A 63 27.95 4.96 9.56
N ASN A 64 28.79 3.94 9.70
CA ASN A 64 29.89 3.63 8.79
C ASN A 64 29.49 2.54 7.78
N ASN A 65 28.65 1.60 8.20
CA ASN A 65 28.28 0.42 7.42
C ASN A 65 27.08 0.64 6.50
N PHE A 66 26.15 1.51 6.86
CA PHE A 66 24.94 1.77 6.09
C PHE A 66 25.02 3.08 5.29
N ASP A 67 24.47 3.08 4.08
CA ASP A 67 24.38 4.29 3.24
C ASP A 67 23.18 5.16 3.66
N TYR A 68 22.13 4.54 4.20
CA TYR A 68 20.90 5.18 4.66
C TYR A 68 20.50 4.64 6.02
N ILE A 69 20.11 5.55 6.92
CA ILE A 69 19.50 5.22 8.21
C ILE A 69 18.20 6.01 8.31
N PHE A 70 17.09 5.30 8.46
CA PHE A 70 15.76 5.90 8.54
C PHE A 70 15.26 5.97 9.99
N GLY A 71 14.84 7.16 10.42
CA GLY A 71 14.05 7.34 11.64
C GLY A 71 12.54 7.28 11.32
N MET A 72 11.75 6.86 12.31
CA MET A 72 10.28 6.76 12.19
C MET A 72 9.56 8.08 12.46
N ASP A 73 10.17 8.92 13.30
CA ASP A 73 9.68 10.24 13.68
C ASP A 73 10.84 11.25 13.82
N LYS A 74 10.51 12.50 14.14
CA LYS A 74 11.50 13.59 14.29
C LYS A 74 12.41 13.38 15.50
N ASP A 75 11.95 12.74 16.56
CA ASP A 75 12.73 12.50 17.78
C ASP A 75 13.80 11.41 17.54
N ASN A 76 13.42 10.34 16.85
CA ASN A 76 14.30 9.29 16.35
C ASN A 76 15.41 9.90 15.50
N VAL A 77 15.07 10.75 14.52
CA VAL A 77 16.05 11.45 13.68
C VAL A 77 16.97 12.34 14.51
N ASN A 78 16.43 13.08 15.48
CA ASN A 78 17.22 13.94 16.36
C ASN A 78 18.20 13.13 17.22
N ASP A 79 17.77 11.99 17.75
CA ASP A 79 18.62 11.14 18.56
C ASP A 79 19.68 10.40 17.73
N LEU A 80 19.34 9.94 16.52
CA LEU A 80 20.31 9.43 15.55
C LEU A 80 21.39 10.47 15.23
N LYS A 81 21.01 11.74 15.04
CA LYS A 81 21.96 12.84 14.84
C LYS A 81 22.87 13.07 16.05
N LYS A 82 22.39 12.84 17.28
CA LYS A 82 23.20 12.88 18.51
C LYS A 82 24.15 11.68 18.62
N CYS A 83 23.71 10.51 18.19
CA CYS A 83 24.52 9.28 18.17
C CYS A 83 25.59 9.26 17.07
N ARG A 84 25.41 10.04 15.99
CA ARG A 84 26.36 10.12 14.89
C ARG A 84 27.75 10.52 15.40
N PRO A 85 28.82 9.76 15.08
CA PRO A 85 30.17 10.10 15.51
C PRO A 85 30.57 11.48 15.00
N LYS A 86 31.11 12.33 15.89
CA LYS A 86 31.59 13.69 15.55
C LYS A 86 32.91 13.69 14.79
N HIS A 87 33.67 12.60 14.91
CA HIS A 87 34.98 12.41 14.30
C HIS A 87 34.99 11.06 13.57
N GLY A 88 35.67 11.00 12.41
CA GLY A 88 35.70 9.82 11.55
C GLY A 88 34.73 9.90 10.35
N HIS A 89 34.74 8.86 9.53
CA HIS A 89 33.92 8.77 8.32
C HIS A 89 32.54 8.20 8.62
N SER A 90 31.52 9.05 8.73
CA SER A 90 30.12 8.63 8.67
C SER A 90 29.59 8.83 7.25
N LYS A 91 29.21 7.74 6.58
CA LYS A 91 28.63 7.81 5.22
C LYS A 91 27.10 7.82 5.23
N ALA A 92 26.49 7.34 6.31
CA ALA A 92 25.04 7.22 6.41
C ALA A 92 24.32 8.56 6.29
N LYS A 93 23.36 8.64 5.37
CA LYS A 93 22.36 9.71 5.34
C LYS A 93 21.25 9.38 6.34
N ILE A 94 21.01 10.28 7.29
CA ILE A 94 19.91 10.16 8.26
C ILE A 94 18.67 10.82 7.64
N LEU A 95 17.63 10.02 7.42
CA LEU A 95 16.39 10.44 6.75
C LEU A 95 15.19 10.06 7.60
N LEU A 96 14.05 10.70 7.34
CA LEU A 96 12.76 10.29 7.89
C LEU A 96 12.12 9.33 6.89
N LEU A 97 11.64 8.17 7.35
CA LEU A 97 11.08 7.16 6.45
C LEU A 97 9.85 7.70 5.71
N GLY A 98 8.94 8.36 6.43
CA GLY A 98 7.72 8.95 5.87
C GLY A 98 7.94 10.15 4.95
N SER A 99 9.18 10.67 4.80
CA SER A 99 9.46 11.67 3.75
C SER A 99 9.32 11.11 2.33
N TYR A 100 9.18 9.79 2.20
CA TYR A 100 8.88 9.09 0.95
C TYR A 100 7.43 8.61 0.89
N ASP A 101 6.59 8.97 1.87
CA ASP A 101 5.16 8.70 1.80
C ASP A 101 4.53 9.63 0.74
N PRO A 102 3.83 9.08 -0.26
CA PRO A 102 3.24 9.86 -1.36
C PRO A 102 2.17 10.87 -0.89
N LYS A 103 1.52 10.61 0.24
CA LYS A 103 0.55 11.51 0.87
C LYS A 103 1.20 12.57 1.75
N GLY A 104 2.53 12.59 1.83
CA GLY A 104 3.29 13.50 2.69
C GLY A 104 3.16 13.20 4.18
N GLN A 105 2.74 11.98 4.55
CA GLN A 105 2.68 11.57 5.95
C GLN A 105 4.08 11.24 6.46
N GLU A 106 4.77 12.27 6.93
CA GLU A 106 6.17 12.19 7.39
C GLU A 106 6.39 11.28 8.61
N ILE A 107 5.41 11.22 9.53
CA ILE A 107 5.55 10.54 10.81
C ILE A 107 4.89 9.17 10.76
N VAL A 108 5.69 8.14 11.09
CA VAL A 108 5.20 6.79 11.34
C VAL A 108 4.91 6.66 12.83
N GLU A 109 3.63 6.61 13.20
CA GLU A 109 3.23 6.46 14.60
C GLU A 109 3.60 5.07 15.15
N ASP A 110 4.10 5.02 16.38
CA ASP A 110 4.37 3.77 17.08
C ASP A 110 3.05 3.11 17.52
N PRO A 111 2.69 1.93 16.97
CA PRO A 111 1.41 1.28 17.27
C PRO A 111 1.38 0.65 18.68
N TYR A 112 2.50 0.65 19.43
CA TYR A 112 2.65 -0.10 20.67
C TYR A 112 1.57 0.20 21.72
N TYR A 113 1.20 1.48 21.86
CA TYR A 113 0.28 1.97 22.89
C TYR A 113 -1.20 1.77 22.55
N GLU A 114 -1.53 1.40 21.31
CA GLU A 114 -2.90 1.09 20.92
C GLU A 114 -3.24 -0.39 21.19
N SER A 115 -4.48 -0.60 21.62
CA SER A 115 -5.01 -1.95 21.84
C SER A 115 -5.40 -2.62 20.53
N GLY A 116 -5.19 -3.94 20.44
CA GLY A 116 -5.57 -4.74 19.28
C GLY A 116 -4.57 -4.62 18.12
N LEU A 117 -5.01 -5.02 16.93
CA LEU A 117 -4.15 -5.10 15.73
C LEU A 117 -4.30 -3.91 14.79
N ASN A 118 -5.37 -3.11 14.90
CA ASN A 118 -5.68 -2.07 13.92
C ASN A 118 -4.55 -1.04 13.73
N ALA A 119 -3.86 -0.65 14.81
CA ALA A 119 -2.72 0.26 14.71
C ALA A 119 -1.54 -0.39 13.97
N PHE A 120 -1.25 -1.66 14.26
CA PHE A 120 -0.20 -2.43 13.59
C PHE A 120 -0.52 -2.65 12.10
N GLU A 121 -1.78 -2.85 11.74
CA GLU A 121 -2.26 -2.91 10.35
C GLU A 121 -2.04 -1.59 9.63
N ARG A 122 -2.44 -0.46 10.23
CA ARG A 122 -2.18 0.88 9.66
C ARG A 122 -0.68 1.14 9.47
N THR A 123 0.15 0.77 10.45
CA THR A 123 1.60 0.88 10.33
C THR A 123 2.15 0.01 9.20
N TYR A 124 1.62 -1.21 9.01
CA TYR A 124 1.99 -2.07 7.88
C TYR A 124 1.60 -1.45 6.54
N GLU A 125 0.38 -0.95 6.42
CA GLU A 125 -0.13 -0.27 5.22
C GLU A 125 0.68 0.99 4.90
N HIS A 126 1.08 1.76 5.92
CA HIS A 126 1.94 2.94 5.74
C HIS A 126 3.28 2.59 5.07
N TYR A 127 3.90 1.45 5.43
CA TYR A 127 5.13 1.01 4.76
C TYR A 127 4.93 0.49 3.34
N LEU A 128 3.70 0.14 2.97
CA LEU A 128 3.33 -0.28 1.62
C LEU A 128 2.77 0.86 0.78
N ALA A 129 2.57 2.06 1.38
CA ALA A 129 1.98 3.20 0.71
C ALA A 129 2.81 3.56 -0.53
N THR A 130 2.35 3.02 -1.66
CA THR A 130 2.76 3.38 -2.99
C THR A 130 1.52 4.03 -3.57
N GLU A 131 1.54 5.34 -3.75
CA GLU A 131 0.67 5.87 -4.78
C GLU A 131 1.31 5.40 -6.07
N LEU A 132 0.50 4.75 -6.90
CA LEU A 132 0.73 4.84 -8.32
C LEU A 132 0.65 6.35 -8.62
N GLU A 133 1.78 7.05 -8.63
CA GLU A 133 1.89 8.42 -9.14
C GLU A 133 1.69 8.42 -10.66
N TRP A 134 0.58 7.84 -11.10
CA TRP A 134 0.15 7.91 -12.47
C TRP A 134 -0.26 9.35 -12.74
N PRO A 135 0.26 9.97 -13.81
CA PRO A 135 -0.35 11.17 -14.34
C PRO A 135 -1.85 10.94 -14.48
N THR A 136 -2.68 11.95 -14.22
CA THR A 136 -4.15 11.84 -14.30
C THR A 136 -4.60 11.16 -15.60
N GLY A 137 -3.92 11.42 -16.73
CA GLY A 137 -4.19 10.75 -18.00
C GLY A 137 -4.00 9.23 -17.99
N ALA A 138 -2.96 8.71 -17.31
CA ALA A 138 -2.72 7.27 -17.19
C ALA A 138 -3.78 6.60 -16.30
N LEU A 139 -4.21 7.25 -15.22
CA LEU A 139 -5.31 6.77 -14.40
C LEU A 139 -6.64 6.73 -15.17
N VAL A 140 -6.95 7.79 -15.92
CA VAL A 140 -8.12 7.85 -16.80
C VAL A 140 -8.06 6.75 -17.85
N ALA A 141 -6.88 6.47 -18.42
CA ALA A 141 -6.69 5.40 -19.39
C ALA A 141 -7.09 4.03 -18.82
N GLN A 142 -6.77 3.73 -17.55
CA GLN A 142 -7.19 2.47 -16.94
C GLN A 142 -8.71 2.37 -16.76
N GLY A 143 -9.36 3.48 -16.38
CA GLY A 143 -10.82 3.55 -16.35
C GLY A 143 -11.44 3.28 -17.72
N ALA A 144 -10.85 3.84 -18.79
CA ALA A 144 -11.28 3.60 -20.17
C ALA A 144 -11.05 2.15 -20.61
N HIS A 145 -9.87 1.57 -20.32
CA HIS A 145 -9.56 0.17 -20.62
C HIS A 145 -10.54 -0.78 -19.93
N ALA A 146 -10.77 -0.60 -18.63
CA ALA A 146 -11.71 -1.42 -17.87
C ALA A 146 -13.14 -1.33 -18.43
N ALA A 147 -13.61 -0.11 -18.71
CA ALA A 147 -14.95 0.09 -19.26
C ALA A 147 -15.12 -0.55 -20.64
N THR A 148 -14.16 -0.36 -21.55
CA THR A 148 -14.19 -0.95 -22.89
C THR A 148 -14.09 -2.47 -22.84
N ALA A 149 -13.19 -3.03 -22.02
CA ALA A 149 -13.06 -4.48 -21.83
C ALA A 149 -14.35 -5.09 -21.25
N CYS A 150 -15.01 -4.41 -20.32
CA CYS A 150 -16.28 -4.85 -19.76
C CYS A 150 -17.38 -4.90 -20.82
N ILE A 151 -17.57 -3.83 -21.60
CA ILE A 151 -18.55 -3.81 -22.70
C ILE A 151 -18.27 -4.92 -23.70
N TRP A 152 -17.02 -5.11 -24.11
CA TRP A 152 -16.66 -6.15 -25.07
C TRP A 152 -16.94 -7.56 -24.54
N LYS A 153 -16.62 -7.83 -23.26
CA LYS A 153 -16.87 -9.12 -22.62
C LYS A 153 -18.37 -9.46 -22.59
N PHE A 154 -19.22 -8.48 -22.34
CA PHE A 154 -20.68 -8.64 -22.20
C PHE A 154 -21.45 -8.11 -23.42
N LYS A 155 -20.82 -8.01 -24.60
CA LYS A 155 -21.40 -7.37 -25.79
C LYS A 155 -22.71 -8.01 -26.29
N ASP A 156 -22.92 -9.28 -25.97
CA ASP A 156 -24.10 -10.06 -26.38
C ASP A 156 -25.23 -10.01 -25.33
N ASP A 157 -25.00 -9.36 -24.18
CA ASP A 157 -26.02 -9.18 -23.14
C ASP A 157 -27.09 -8.16 -23.59
N PRO A 158 -28.39 -8.47 -23.45
CA PRO A 158 -29.46 -7.57 -23.90
C PRO A 158 -29.42 -6.17 -23.27
N GLU A 159 -29.05 -6.04 -21.98
CA GLU A 159 -28.94 -4.73 -21.33
C GLU A 159 -27.77 -3.93 -21.90
N VAL A 160 -26.68 -4.60 -22.28
CA VAL A 160 -25.53 -3.97 -22.96
C VAL A 160 -25.92 -3.52 -24.36
N ILE A 161 -26.62 -4.36 -25.13
CA ILE A 161 -27.08 -4.02 -26.48
C ILE A 161 -28.04 -2.83 -26.44
N GLU A 162 -29.07 -2.90 -25.60
CA GLU A 162 -30.05 -1.80 -25.42
C GLU A 162 -29.34 -0.50 -25.06
N TYR A 163 -28.41 -0.56 -24.14
CA TYR A 163 -27.64 0.60 -23.72
C TYR A 163 -26.74 1.14 -24.84
N MET A 164 -26.03 0.27 -25.58
CA MET A 164 -25.12 0.68 -26.65
C MET A 164 -25.87 1.34 -27.82
N ASN A 165 -27.13 0.97 -28.05
CA ASN A 165 -28.00 1.63 -29.02
C ASN A 165 -28.36 3.08 -28.64
N ASN A 166 -28.17 3.49 -27.39
CA ASN A 166 -28.42 4.86 -26.92
C ASN A 166 -27.23 5.41 -26.10
N ILE A 167 -26.01 5.17 -26.58
CA ILE A 167 -24.77 5.48 -25.86
C ILE A 167 -24.63 6.97 -25.52
N ASP A 168 -25.18 7.88 -26.32
CA ASP A 168 -25.11 9.33 -26.09
C ASP A 168 -25.92 9.80 -24.87
N SER A 169 -26.93 9.02 -24.45
CA SER A 169 -27.74 9.33 -23.26
C SER A 169 -27.10 8.86 -21.94
N LEU A 170 -25.84 8.41 -22.00
CA LEU A 170 -25.21 7.73 -20.89
C LEU A 170 -24.64 8.66 -19.81
N ALA A 171 -24.88 8.32 -18.54
CA ALA A 171 -24.06 8.75 -17.41
C ALA A 171 -23.01 7.70 -17.00
N LYS A 172 -21.73 8.09 -16.96
CA LYS A 172 -20.67 7.32 -16.29
C LYS A 172 -20.45 7.88 -14.89
N VAL A 173 -20.35 6.99 -13.90
CA VAL A 173 -19.97 7.32 -12.53
C VAL A 173 -18.62 6.68 -12.25
N VAL A 174 -17.65 7.50 -11.85
CA VAL A 174 -16.32 7.04 -11.47
C VAL A 174 -16.21 7.15 -9.95
N LEU A 175 -15.99 6.02 -9.30
CA LEU A 175 -15.81 5.91 -7.85
C LEU A 175 -14.36 5.61 -7.55
N GLN A 176 -13.85 6.16 -6.46
CA GLN A 176 -12.49 5.91 -5.99
C GLN A 176 -12.48 4.84 -4.90
N VAL A 177 -11.38 4.08 -4.90
CA VAL A 177 -11.01 3.06 -3.93
C VAL A 177 -9.59 3.35 -3.48
N SER A 178 -9.22 2.98 -2.25
CA SER A 178 -7.93 3.38 -1.69
C SER A 178 -6.77 2.50 -2.14
N ASN A 179 -7.05 1.25 -2.55
CA ASN A 179 -6.05 0.26 -2.91
C ASN A 179 -6.64 -0.92 -3.71
N GLU A 180 -5.77 -1.83 -4.15
CA GLU A 180 -6.13 -3.05 -4.88
C GLU A 180 -7.03 -4.01 -4.06
N ALA A 181 -6.87 -4.05 -2.73
CA ALA A 181 -7.64 -4.97 -1.89
C ALA A 181 -9.14 -4.65 -1.91
N GLU A 182 -9.50 -3.37 -1.92
CA GLU A 182 -10.90 -2.93 -2.11
C GLU A 182 -11.47 -3.35 -3.47
N ILE A 183 -10.66 -3.28 -4.55
CA ILE A 183 -11.07 -3.76 -5.88
C ILE A 183 -11.37 -5.27 -5.85
N LYS A 184 -10.48 -6.05 -5.22
CA LYS A 184 -10.63 -7.50 -5.07
C LYS A 184 -11.84 -7.86 -4.21
N GLU A 185 -12.11 -7.11 -3.15
CA GLU A 185 -13.28 -7.30 -2.30
C GLU A 185 -14.58 -6.99 -3.03
N LEU A 186 -14.67 -5.84 -3.71
CA LEU A 186 -15.82 -5.48 -4.54
C LEU A 186 -16.08 -6.52 -5.64
N SER A 187 -15.01 -7.01 -6.29
CA SER A 187 -15.14 -8.07 -7.29
C SER A 187 -15.77 -9.34 -6.73
N LYS A 188 -15.37 -9.77 -5.51
CA LYS A 188 -15.98 -10.92 -4.83
C LYS A 188 -17.45 -10.67 -4.49
N ILE A 189 -17.78 -9.49 -3.97
CA ILE A 189 -19.17 -9.11 -3.67
C ILE A 189 -20.01 -9.17 -4.95
N PHE A 190 -19.52 -8.57 -6.03
CA PHE A 190 -20.24 -8.55 -7.30
C PHE A 190 -20.40 -9.95 -7.89
N HIS A 191 -19.39 -10.82 -7.77
CA HIS A 191 -19.52 -12.21 -8.19
C HIS A 191 -20.62 -12.94 -7.42
N ASN A 192 -20.67 -12.80 -6.10
CA ASN A 192 -21.68 -13.45 -5.24
C ASN A 192 -23.10 -12.94 -5.53
N GLU A 193 -23.22 -11.66 -5.87
CA GLU A 193 -24.50 -10.99 -6.13
C GLU A 193 -24.91 -11.02 -7.61
N ASN A 194 -24.19 -11.77 -8.45
CA ASN A 194 -24.40 -11.88 -9.90
C ASN A 194 -24.40 -10.51 -10.61
N ILE A 195 -23.53 -9.61 -10.18
CA ILE A 195 -23.25 -8.33 -10.83
C ILE A 195 -22.11 -8.54 -11.81
N ASP A 196 -22.44 -8.55 -13.10
CA ASP A 196 -21.46 -8.70 -14.17
C ASP A 196 -20.49 -7.52 -14.23
N HIS A 197 -19.20 -7.86 -14.12
CA HIS A 197 -18.12 -6.90 -14.06
C HIS A 197 -16.83 -7.44 -14.69
N TYR A 198 -15.88 -6.53 -14.88
CA TYR A 198 -14.54 -6.78 -15.39
C TYR A 198 -13.53 -6.08 -14.48
N VAL A 199 -12.49 -6.80 -14.09
CA VAL A 199 -11.34 -6.25 -13.36
C VAL A 199 -10.20 -6.08 -14.36
N TRP A 200 -9.78 -4.84 -14.60
CA TRP A 200 -8.61 -4.52 -15.41
C TRP A 200 -7.33 -4.71 -14.59
N ILE A 201 -6.38 -5.42 -15.20
CA ILE A 201 -5.11 -5.76 -14.58
C ILE A 201 -4.00 -5.10 -15.39
N GLU A 202 -3.20 -4.25 -14.74
CA GLU A 202 -2.02 -3.61 -15.31
C GLU A 202 -0.80 -4.05 -14.49
N ASP A 203 0.25 -4.54 -15.15
CA ASP A 203 1.48 -5.03 -14.50
C ASP A 203 1.23 -6.03 -13.34
N GLY A 204 0.20 -6.86 -13.47
CA GLY A 204 -0.18 -7.86 -12.47
C GLY A 204 -1.01 -7.33 -11.29
N MET A 205 -1.35 -6.04 -11.28
CA MET A 205 -2.18 -5.39 -10.25
C MET A 205 -3.59 -5.12 -10.77
N SER A 206 -4.61 -5.36 -9.94
CA SER A 206 -6.00 -5.00 -10.22
C SER A 206 -6.19 -3.49 -10.04
N VAL A 207 -6.23 -2.73 -11.14
CA VAL A 207 -6.17 -1.26 -11.09
C VAL A 207 -7.51 -0.57 -11.32
N CYS A 208 -8.48 -1.27 -11.92
CA CYS A 208 -9.82 -0.73 -12.11
C CYS A 208 -10.85 -1.85 -12.18
N LEU A 209 -12.05 -1.60 -11.67
CA LEU A 209 -13.21 -2.48 -11.82
C LEU A 209 -14.32 -1.72 -12.54
N ALA A 210 -14.81 -2.28 -13.63
CA ALA A 210 -15.95 -1.76 -14.38
C ALA A 210 -17.10 -2.77 -14.37
N THR A 211 -18.32 -2.33 -14.10
CA THR A 211 -19.51 -3.15 -14.32
C THR A 211 -20.02 -3.00 -15.73
N LYS A 212 -20.78 -3.99 -16.19
CA LYS A 212 -21.60 -3.77 -17.39
C LYS A 212 -22.59 -2.62 -17.13
N PRO A 213 -23.14 -1.99 -18.18
CA PRO A 213 -24.35 -1.19 -18.11
C PRO A 213 -25.41 -1.79 -17.17
N LEU A 214 -25.76 -1.06 -16.11
CA LEU A 214 -26.73 -1.51 -15.13
C LEU A 214 -27.57 -0.33 -14.65
N VAL A 215 -28.84 -0.60 -14.32
CA VAL A 215 -29.68 0.38 -13.64
C VAL A 215 -29.13 0.64 -12.23
N LYS A 216 -29.10 1.91 -11.81
CA LYS A 216 -28.55 2.33 -10.50
C LYS A 216 -29.09 1.49 -9.33
N LYS A 217 -30.37 1.12 -9.36
CA LYS A 217 -31.02 0.31 -8.30
C LYS A 217 -30.35 -1.05 -8.07
N LYS A 218 -29.77 -1.67 -9.11
CA LYS A 218 -29.10 -2.98 -9.00
C LYS A 218 -27.75 -2.91 -8.28
N ILE A 219 -27.05 -1.78 -8.35
CA ILE A 219 -25.67 -1.66 -7.84
C ILE A 219 -25.54 -0.75 -6.62
N HIS A 220 -26.47 0.18 -6.43
CA HIS A 220 -26.30 1.29 -5.49
C HIS A 220 -26.00 0.86 -4.04
N SER A 221 -26.66 -0.18 -3.53
CA SER A 221 -26.43 -0.69 -2.17
C SER A 221 -24.98 -1.13 -1.92
N TYR A 222 -24.31 -1.63 -2.96
CA TYR A 222 -22.97 -2.18 -2.89
C TYR A 222 -21.87 -1.13 -3.08
N VAL A 223 -22.18 0.03 -3.67
CA VAL A 223 -21.17 1.07 -3.97
C VAL A 223 -21.42 2.41 -3.27
N LYS A 224 -22.54 2.58 -2.56
CA LYS A 224 -22.91 3.85 -1.90
C LYS A 224 -21.91 4.37 -0.86
N HIS A 225 -21.02 3.50 -0.36
CA HIS A 225 -19.98 3.85 0.59
C HIS A 225 -18.71 4.40 -0.07
N LEU A 226 -18.55 4.16 -1.39
CA LEU A 226 -17.44 4.67 -2.17
C LEU A 226 -17.67 6.14 -2.54
N GLN A 227 -16.58 6.89 -2.59
CA GLN A 227 -16.61 8.31 -2.95
C GLN A 227 -16.50 8.49 -4.47
N LEU A 228 -17.05 9.58 -5.01
CA LEU A 228 -16.76 9.98 -6.38
C LEU A 228 -15.28 10.30 -6.53
N TYR A 229 -14.65 9.80 -7.58
CA TYR A 229 -13.29 10.19 -7.92
C TYR A 229 -13.26 11.67 -8.28
N LYS A 230 -12.37 12.43 -7.63
CA LYS A 230 -12.13 13.84 -7.93
C LYS A 230 -10.72 13.96 -8.48
N ILE A 231 -10.58 14.74 -9.55
CA ILE A 231 -9.25 15.13 -10.05
C ILE A 231 -8.58 15.93 -8.93
N PRO A 232 -7.33 15.59 -8.55
CA PRO A 232 -6.54 16.35 -7.58
C PRO A 232 -6.41 17.83 -7.95
#